data_AF-A0A8S3RWM1-F1
#
_entry.id   AF-A0A8S3RWM1-F1
#
_cell.length_a   1.000
_cell.length_b   1.000
_cell.length_c   1.000
_cell.angle_alpha   90.00
_cell.angle_beta   90.00
_cell.angle_gamma   90.00
#
_symmetry.space_group_name_H-M   'P 1'
#
loop_
_entity.id
_entity.type
_entity.pdbx_description
1 polymer ?
#
loop_
_entity_poly.entity_id
_entity_poly.type
_entity_poly.pdbx_seq_one_letter_code
_entity_poly.pdbx_strand_id
1 'polypeptide(L)'
;MDERTFRCRRCTARFANRRQLYLHGMQHHYQSGGGALQARPWTDGETPWEADDDGPLKTVYEANAPIIMENHSESSVTSSYNVPLTNDFTVPQLMEQSERIFDRQRHAFRLNLEFGLILRHTETVEYRYFRPFQNESLFEHPVYISRRKDLNRLRLRLQRFNVTDYILRQRPEPNGSPI
;
A
#
# COMPACT_ATOMS: atom_id res chain seq x y z
N MET A 1 18.29 -35.47 -2.77
CA MET A 1 17.71 -34.45 -1.88
C MET A 1 16.37 -34.07 -2.47
N ASP A 2 15.28 -34.31 -1.75
CA ASP A 2 13.94 -34.01 -2.25
C ASP A 2 13.74 -32.49 -2.19
N GLU A 3 13.69 -31.83 -3.35
CA GLU A 3 13.49 -30.38 -3.43
C GLU A 3 12.13 -30.04 -2.82
N ARG A 4 12.13 -29.28 -1.73
CA ARG A 4 10.91 -28.96 -0.99
C ARG A 4 10.02 -28.03 -1.83
N THR A 5 9.10 -28.59 -2.59
CA THR A 5 8.15 -27.84 -3.42
C THR A 5 6.98 -27.27 -2.60
N PHE A 6 6.48 -26.10 -3.00
CA PHE A 6 5.31 -25.45 -2.41
C PHE A 6 4.07 -25.69 -3.29
N ARG A 7 2.95 -26.08 -2.67
CA ARG A 7 1.71 -26.44 -3.39
C ARG A 7 0.61 -25.41 -3.17
N CYS A 8 -0.05 -24.97 -4.24
CA CYS A 8 -1.25 -24.15 -4.17
C CYS A 8 -2.43 -24.97 -3.62
N ARG A 9 -3.10 -24.44 -2.58
CA ARG A 9 -4.24 -25.12 -1.95
C ARG A 9 -5.53 -25.08 -2.79
N ARG A 10 -5.60 -24.19 -3.80
CA ARG A 10 -6.78 -24.01 -4.65
C ARG A 10 -6.73 -24.85 -5.94
N CYS A 11 -5.63 -24.77 -6.69
CA CYS A 11 -5.49 -25.49 -7.98
C CYS A 11 -4.43 -26.59 -7.97
N THR A 12 -3.74 -26.83 -6.84
CA THR A 12 -2.74 -27.89 -6.67
C THR A 12 -1.42 -27.74 -7.43
N ALA A 13 -1.24 -26.65 -8.19
CA ALA A 13 0.01 -26.31 -8.86
C ALA A 13 1.21 -26.27 -7.88
N ARG A 14 2.39 -26.66 -8.35
CA ARG A 14 3.64 -26.74 -7.59
C ARG A 14 4.61 -25.65 -7.99
N PHE A 15 5.34 -25.12 -7.01
CA PHE A 15 6.26 -24.01 -7.16
C PHE A 15 7.56 -24.30 -6.41
N ALA A 16 8.67 -23.75 -6.92
CA ALA A 16 9.99 -23.95 -6.33
C ALA A 16 10.15 -23.19 -5.00
N ASN A 17 9.46 -22.05 -4.85
CA ASN A 17 9.54 -21.23 -3.65
C ASN A 17 8.20 -20.57 -3.28
N ARG A 18 8.14 -20.02 -2.05
CA ARG A 18 6.94 -19.34 -1.52
C ARG A 18 6.54 -18.11 -2.34
N ARG A 19 7.51 -17.41 -2.96
CA ARG A 19 7.27 -16.20 -3.75
C ARG A 19 6.47 -16.53 -5.01
N GLN A 20 6.88 -17.55 -5.75
CA GLN A 20 6.14 -18.04 -6.93
C GLN A 20 4.72 -18.48 -6.56
N LEU A 21 4.56 -19.21 -5.45
CA LEU A 21 3.23 -19.58 -4.95
C LEU A 21 2.37 -18.35 -4.62
N TYR A 22 2.95 -17.33 -3.98
CA TYR A 22 2.27 -16.08 -3.66
C TYR A 22 1.82 -15.32 -4.92
N LEU A 23 2.74 -15.12 -5.88
CA LEU A 23 2.42 -14.44 -7.15
C LEU A 23 1.34 -15.19 -7.92
N HIS A 24 1.41 -16.51 -7.97
CA HIS A 24 0.36 -17.34 -8.55
C HIS A 24 -0.99 -17.15 -7.85
N GLY A 25 -0.99 -17.13 -6.51
CA GLY A 25 -2.17 -16.83 -5.70
C GLY A 25 -2.78 -15.48 -6.08
N MET A 26 -1.94 -14.46 -6.21
CA MET A 26 -2.36 -13.10 -6.57
C MET A 26 -2.90 -13.01 -8.00
N GLN A 27 -2.27 -13.65 -8.98
CA GLN A 27 -2.64 -13.52 -10.39
C GLN A 27 -3.86 -14.37 -10.77
N HIS A 28 -4.03 -15.54 -10.16
CA HIS A 28 -5.05 -16.50 -10.61
C HIS A 28 -6.19 -16.70 -9.62
N HIS A 29 -5.99 -16.36 -8.35
CA HIS A 29 -6.94 -16.70 -7.28
C HIS A 29 -7.41 -15.50 -6.47
N TYR A 30 -6.69 -14.38 -6.52
CA TYR A 30 -7.14 -13.17 -5.87
C TYR A 30 -8.29 -12.57 -6.66
N GLN A 31 -9.39 -12.34 -5.97
CA GLN A 31 -10.53 -11.60 -6.48
C GLN A 31 -10.56 -10.32 -5.65
N SER A 32 -10.39 -9.17 -6.32
CA SER A 32 -10.64 -7.89 -5.68
C SER A 32 -12.10 -7.83 -5.20
N GLY A 33 -12.37 -7.09 -4.13
CA GLY A 33 -13.74 -6.72 -3.80
C GLY A 33 -14.39 -6.06 -5.02
N GLY A 34 -15.71 -6.20 -5.20
CA GLY A 34 -16.44 -5.72 -6.38
C GLY A 34 -16.45 -4.19 -6.60
N GLY A 35 -15.55 -3.44 -5.96
CA GLY A 35 -15.36 -2.02 -6.14
C GLY A 35 -14.60 -1.71 -7.45
N ALA A 36 -14.86 -0.52 -8.00
CA ALA A 36 -14.13 -0.02 -9.14
C ALA A 36 -12.65 0.20 -8.78
N LEU A 37 -11.74 -0.19 -9.67
CA LEU A 37 -10.33 0.12 -9.54
C LEU A 37 -10.07 1.58 -9.93
N GLN A 38 -9.19 2.23 -9.19
CA GLN A 38 -8.71 3.58 -9.48
C GLN A 38 -7.72 3.58 -10.65
N ALA A 39 -7.49 4.76 -11.22
CA ALA A 39 -6.38 4.97 -12.13
C ALA A 39 -5.04 4.84 -11.40
N ARG A 40 -3.99 4.48 -12.15
CA ARG A 40 -2.62 4.45 -11.63
C ARG A 40 -2.18 5.89 -11.29
N PRO A 41 -1.27 6.07 -10.30
CA PRO A 41 -0.87 7.39 -9.85
C PRO A 41 0.17 8.09 -10.74
N TRP A 42 0.60 7.45 -11.83
CA TRP A 42 1.54 7.99 -12.83
C TRP A 42 0.89 8.04 -14.21
N THR A 43 1.47 8.86 -15.10
CA THR A 43 1.04 8.95 -16.50
C THR A 43 1.64 7.82 -17.35
N ASP A 44 1.05 7.56 -18.52
CA ASP A 44 1.55 6.52 -19.43
C ASP A 44 3.00 6.82 -19.84
N GLY A 45 3.93 5.87 -19.57
CA GLY A 45 5.37 6.01 -19.83
C GLY A 45 6.22 6.48 -18.65
N GLU A 46 5.61 6.78 -17.49
CA GLU A 46 6.32 7.14 -16.25
C GLU A 46 6.22 6.02 -15.21
N THR A 47 6.29 4.76 -15.66
CA THR A 47 6.15 3.64 -14.72
C THR A 47 7.38 3.52 -13.82
N PRO A 48 7.23 3.17 -12.52
CA PRO A 48 8.35 3.10 -11.59
C PRO A 48 9.47 2.12 -11.98
N TRP A 49 9.20 1.17 -12.88
CA TRP A 49 10.16 0.16 -13.33
C TRP A 49 10.74 0.45 -14.72
N GLU A 50 10.30 1.48 -15.44
CA GLU A 50 10.78 1.76 -16.79
C GLU A 50 12.18 2.40 -16.81
N ALA A 51 12.51 3.21 -15.81
CA ALA A 51 13.82 3.88 -15.73
C ALA A 51 14.99 2.87 -15.66
N ASP A 52 14.77 1.74 -14.98
CA ASP A 52 15.79 0.71 -14.74
C ASP A 52 15.51 -0.63 -15.46
N ASP A 53 14.47 -0.69 -16.30
CA ASP A 53 13.95 -1.93 -16.91
C ASP A 53 13.73 -3.06 -15.86
N ASP A 54 13.14 -2.69 -14.71
CA ASP A 54 12.99 -3.59 -13.57
C ASP A 54 11.77 -4.51 -13.73
N GLY A 55 11.92 -5.53 -14.57
CA GLY A 55 10.93 -6.58 -14.77
C GLY A 55 10.44 -7.27 -13.47
N PRO A 56 11.32 -7.56 -12.49
CA PRO A 56 10.90 -8.05 -11.19
C PRO A 56 9.95 -7.12 -10.41
N LEU A 57 10.23 -5.82 -10.39
CA LEU A 57 9.35 -4.81 -9.76
C LEU A 57 8.01 -4.76 -10.47
N LYS A 58 8.02 -4.69 -11.81
CA LYS A 58 6.80 -4.73 -12.64
C LYS A 58 5.93 -5.93 -12.27
N THR A 59 6.53 -7.11 -12.21
CA THR A 59 5.81 -8.36 -11.90
C THR A 59 5.11 -8.30 -10.54
N VAL A 60 5.80 -7.78 -9.51
CA VAL A 60 5.22 -7.67 -8.16
C VAL A 60 4.14 -6.60 -8.11
N TYR A 61 4.34 -5.46 -8.77
CA TYR A 61 3.34 -4.41 -8.85
C TYR A 61 2.08 -4.91 -9.55
N GLU A 62 2.20 -5.47 -10.75
CA GLU A 62 1.05 -5.94 -11.54
C GLU A 62 0.27 -7.05 -10.82
N ALA A 63 0.97 -7.99 -10.16
CA ALA A 63 0.33 -9.02 -9.35
C ALA A 63 -0.49 -8.42 -8.19
N ASN A 64 -0.10 -7.26 -7.66
CA ASN A 64 -0.76 -6.60 -6.54
C ASN A 64 -1.64 -5.40 -6.94
N ALA A 65 -1.66 -5.02 -8.22
CA ALA A 65 -2.41 -3.88 -8.72
C ALA A 65 -3.90 -3.89 -8.33
N PRO A 66 -4.60 -5.04 -8.30
CA PRO A 66 -6.00 -5.08 -7.83
C PRO A 66 -6.20 -4.60 -6.39
N ILE A 67 -5.18 -4.71 -5.53
CA ILE A 67 -5.22 -4.22 -4.14
C ILE A 67 -4.79 -2.76 -4.10
N ILE A 68 -3.66 -2.45 -4.76
CA ILE A 68 -3.08 -1.10 -4.73
C ILE A 68 -4.07 -0.09 -5.33
N MET A 69 -4.84 -0.50 -6.35
CA MET A 69 -5.83 0.34 -7.03
C MET A 69 -7.25 0.21 -6.45
N GLU A 70 -7.47 -0.59 -5.41
CA GLU A 70 -8.81 -0.68 -4.80
C GLU A 70 -9.24 0.71 -4.33
N ASN A 71 -10.49 1.12 -4.59
CA ASN A 71 -10.88 2.52 -4.36
C ASN A 71 -11.11 2.85 -2.89
N HIS A 72 -12.28 2.48 -2.40
CA HIS A 72 -12.62 2.61 -1.00
C HIS A 72 -13.68 1.59 -0.67
N SER A 73 -13.74 1.20 0.60
CA SER A 73 -14.83 0.42 1.16
C SER A 73 -15.51 1.27 2.22
N GLU A 74 -16.82 1.45 2.08
CA GLU A 74 -17.63 2.13 3.08
C GLU A 74 -18.49 1.09 3.79
N SER A 75 -18.39 1.06 5.11
CA SER A 75 -19.28 0.26 5.96
C SER A 75 -19.98 1.15 6.97
N SER A 76 -20.94 0.59 7.70
CA SER A 76 -21.70 1.34 8.71
C SER A 76 -20.87 1.80 9.92
N VAL A 77 -19.69 1.21 10.14
CA VAL A 77 -18.85 1.48 11.33
C VAL A 77 -17.49 2.05 10.95
N THR A 78 -16.88 1.50 9.89
CA THR A 78 -15.53 1.88 9.45
C THR A 78 -15.51 2.01 7.93
N SER A 79 -14.93 3.10 7.44
CA SER A 79 -14.66 3.25 6.01
C SER A 79 -13.16 3.29 5.77
N SER A 80 -12.71 2.61 4.72
CA SER A 80 -11.32 2.61 4.27
C SER A 80 -11.24 3.35 2.94
N TYR A 81 -10.48 4.44 2.91
CA TYR A 81 -10.19 5.18 1.68
C TYR A 81 -8.76 4.86 1.26
N ASN A 82 -8.60 4.14 0.15
CA ASN A 82 -7.29 3.82 -0.38
C ASN A 82 -6.92 4.83 -1.47
N VAL A 83 -5.66 5.23 -1.52
CA VAL A 83 -5.15 6.19 -2.51
C VAL A 83 -3.80 5.68 -2.97
N PRO A 84 -3.64 5.32 -4.26
CA PRO A 84 -2.34 4.99 -4.81
C PRO A 84 -1.40 6.19 -4.73
N LEU A 85 -0.17 5.97 -4.25
CA LEU A 85 0.85 6.99 -4.09
C LEU A 85 2.10 6.63 -4.90
N THR A 86 2.83 7.66 -5.32
CA THR A 86 4.20 7.59 -5.84
C THR A 86 5.22 7.88 -4.73
N ASN A 87 6.49 7.56 -4.94
CA ASN A 87 7.54 7.74 -3.93
C ASN A 87 7.82 9.21 -3.56
N ASP A 88 7.47 10.14 -4.44
CA ASP A 88 7.61 11.58 -4.26
C ASP A 88 6.37 12.23 -3.61
N PHE A 89 5.49 11.44 -2.99
CA PHE A 89 4.31 11.96 -2.32
C PHE A 89 4.66 12.97 -1.22
N THR A 90 3.76 13.93 -1.02
CA THR A 90 3.96 15.06 -0.10
C THR A 90 2.83 15.15 0.93
N VAL A 91 3.13 15.76 2.08
CA VAL A 91 2.10 16.03 3.11
C VAL A 91 0.91 16.82 2.56
N PRO A 92 1.08 17.87 1.72
CA PRO A 92 -0.05 18.53 1.07
C PRO A 92 -0.98 17.59 0.29
N GLN A 93 -0.45 16.62 -0.46
CA GLN A 93 -1.27 15.63 -1.18
C GLN A 93 -2.07 14.75 -0.20
N LEU A 94 -1.46 14.30 0.90
CA LEU A 94 -2.19 13.55 1.95
C LEU A 94 -3.29 14.39 2.60
N MET A 95 -3.04 15.69 2.80
CA MET A 95 -4.02 16.62 3.34
C MET A 95 -5.18 16.86 2.37
N GLU A 96 -4.92 16.95 1.07
CA GLU A 96 -5.98 17.06 0.06
C GLU A 96 -6.94 15.86 0.12
N GLN A 97 -6.42 14.64 0.25
CA GLN A 97 -7.27 13.45 0.42
C GLN A 97 -8.04 13.49 1.73
N SER A 98 -7.42 13.96 2.81
CA SER A 98 -8.08 14.10 4.11
C SER A 98 -9.23 15.11 4.09
N GLU A 99 -9.07 16.22 3.37
CA GLU A 99 -10.13 17.22 3.13
C GLU A 99 -11.28 16.61 2.32
N ARG A 100 -10.98 15.87 1.24
CA ARG A 100 -12.00 15.16 0.44
C ARG A 100 -12.78 14.13 1.26
N ILE A 101 -12.11 13.42 2.18
CA ILE A 101 -12.77 12.50 3.11
C ILE A 101 -13.71 13.29 4.03
N PHE A 102 -13.23 14.39 4.61
CA PHE A 102 -14.03 15.26 5.48
C PHE A 102 -15.30 15.74 4.78
N ASP A 103 -15.22 16.16 3.52
CA ASP A 103 -16.36 16.63 2.72
C ASP A 103 -17.45 15.56 2.52
N ARG A 104 -17.09 14.28 2.61
CA ARG A 104 -18.02 13.15 2.45
C ARG A 104 -18.63 12.69 3.79
N GLN A 105 -17.99 13.00 4.92
CA GLN A 105 -18.47 12.56 6.23
C GLN A 105 -19.57 13.47 6.77
N ARG A 106 -20.67 12.88 7.23
CA ARG A 106 -21.81 13.62 7.83
C ARG A 106 -21.67 13.83 9.34
N HIS A 107 -20.81 13.06 9.99
CA HIS A 107 -20.63 13.04 11.44
C HIS A 107 -19.16 13.16 11.81
N ALA A 108 -18.89 13.44 13.08
CA ALA A 108 -17.53 13.38 13.58
C ALA A 108 -16.97 11.95 13.48
N PHE A 109 -15.68 11.84 13.19
CA PHE A 109 -15.02 10.56 12.94
C PHE A 109 -13.61 10.55 13.52
N ARG A 110 -13.01 9.36 13.54
CA ARG A 110 -11.59 9.16 13.87
C ARG A 110 -10.86 8.78 12.59
N LEU A 111 -9.76 9.45 12.32
CA LEU A 111 -8.95 9.25 11.12
C LEU A 111 -7.58 8.71 11.50
N ASN A 112 -7.15 7.68 10.78
CA ASN A 112 -5.78 7.18 10.81
C ASN A 112 -5.31 6.89 9.39
N LEU A 113 -4.00 6.71 9.23
CA LEU A 113 -3.38 6.45 7.94
C LEU A 113 -2.56 5.16 8.04
N GLU A 114 -2.55 4.39 6.96
CA GLU A 114 -1.77 3.16 6.82
C GLU A 114 -1.12 3.17 5.44
N PHE A 115 0.06 2.56 5.31
CA PHE A 115 0.83 2.58 4.08
C PHE A 115 1.16 1.16 3.63
N GLY A 116 0.82 0.85 2.38
CA GLY A 116 1.31 -0.33 1.67
C GLY A 116 2.52 0.02 0.83
N LEU A 117 3.55 -0.83 0.84
CA LEU A 117 4.81 -0.58 0.16
C LEU A 117 5.27 -1.79 -0.63
N ILE A 118 5.90 -1.58 -1.78
CA ILE A 118 6.72 -2.60 -2.42
C ILE A 118 8.16 -2.35 -1.98
N LEU A 119 8.75 -3.32 -1.29
CA LEU A 119 10.13 -3.23 -0.81
C LEU A 119 11.03 -4.18 -1.60
N ARG A 120 12.23 -3.70 -1.91
CA ARG A 120 13.32 -4.50 -2.50
C ARG A 120 14.22 -5.03 -1.39
N HIS A 121 14.50 -6.33 -1.39
CA HIS A 121 15.50 -6.91 -0.51
C HIS A 121 16.92 -6.55 -1.00
N THR A 122 17.85 -6.08 -0.16
CA THR A 122 19.19 -5.65 -0.60
C THR A 122 20.02 -6.83 -1.05
N GLU A 123 20.01 -7.94 -0.30
CA GLU A 123 20.87 -9.09 -0.63
C GLU A 123 20.34 -9.91 -1.82
N THR A 124 19.05 -10.24 -1.83
CA THR A 124 18.46 -11.09 -2.88
C THR A 124 17.93 -10.31 -4.07
N VAL A 125 17.86 -8.97 -3.98
CA VAL A 125 17.30 -8.07 -5.01
C VAL A 125 15.80 -8.37 -5.29
N GLU A 126 15.14 -9.17 -4.44
CA GLU A 126 13.76 -9.55 -4.64
C GLU A 126 12.79 -8.49 -4.12
N TYR A 127 11.72 -8.23 -4.90
CA TYR A 127 10.62 -7.37 -4.46
C TYR A 127 9.52 -8.15 -3.72
N ARG A 128 8.93 -7.49 -2.72
CA ARG A 128 7.75 -7.97 -2.01
C ARG A 128 6.81 -6.81 -1.69
N TYR A 129 5.52 -7.00 -1.95
CA TYR A 129 4.48 -6.09 -1.49
C TYR A 129 4.11 -6.38 -0.04
N PHE A 130 4.26 -5.36 0.81
CA PHE A 130 3.81 -5.32 2.19
C PHE A 130 2.52 -4.54 2.22
N ARG A 131 1.42 -5.26 2.47
CA ARG A 131 0.11 -4.63 2.64
C ARG A 131 0.13 -3.79 3.92
N PRO A 132 -0.67 -2.71 3.96
CA PRO A 132 -1.03 -2.11 5.24
C PRO A 132 -1.80 -3.19 6.01
N PHE A 133 -1.12 -3.87 6.92
CA PHE A 133 -1.77 -4.80 7.83
C PHE A 133 -2.44 -3.96 8.91
N GLN A 134 -3.65 -4.38 9.32
CA GLN A 134 -4.56 -3.74 10.27
C GLN A 134 -3.98 -3.39 11.67
N ASN A 135 -2.66 -3.52 11.90
CA ASN A 135 -2.01 -3.37 13.19
C ASN A 135 -0.90 -2.30 13.24
N GLU A 136 -0.53 -1.65 12.12
CA GLU A 136 0.44 -0.55 12.14
C GLU A 136 -0.13 0.70 11.47
N SER A 137 -1.16 1.25 12.10
CA SER A 137 -1.57 2.60 11.76
C SER A 137 -0.46 3.60 12.09
N LEU A 138 -0.30 4.61 11.24
CA LEU A 138 0.75 5.63 11.36
C LEU A 138 0.74 6.30 12.73
N PHE A 139 -0.44 6.50 13.30
CA PHE A 139 -0.59 7.01 14.65
C PHE A 139 -1.08 5.90 15.58
N GLU A 140 -0.42 5.75 16.73
CA GLU A 140 -0.90 4.93 17.84
C GLU A 140 -2.35 5.26 18.21
N HIS A 141 -2.69 6.56 18.16
CA HIS A 141 -4.03 7.06 18.44
C HIS A 141 -4.57 7.84 17.23
N PRO A 142 -5.71 7.40 16.64
CA PRO A 142 -6.38 8.11 15.57
C PRO A 142 -6.68 9.58 15.92
N VAL A 143 -6.65 10.45 14.92
CA VAL A 143 -6.99 11.86 15.08
C VAL A 143 -8.51 11.99 15.04
N TYR A 144 -9.11 12.54 16.10
CA TYR A 144 -10.54 12.86 16.12
C TYR A 144 -10.83 14.12 15.29
N ILE A 145 -11.75 14.02 14.34
CA ILE A 145 -12.14 15.08 13.42
C ILE A 145 -13.64 15.36 13.58
N SER A 146 -13.96 16.55 14.07
CA SER A 146 -15.34 17.04 14.23
C SER A 146 -15.62 18.28 13.37
N ARG A 147 -14.57 19.05 13.08
CA ARG A 147 -14.61 20.30 12.32
C ARG A 147 -13.42 20.33 11.39
N ARG A 148 -13.51 21.06 10.28
CA ARG A 148 -12.42 21.17 9.28
C ARG A 148 -11.09 21.59 9.90
N LYS A 149 -11.11 22.55 10.85
CA LYS A 149 -9.92 22.99 11.58
C LYS A 149 -9.18 21.87 12.34
N ASP A 150 -9.86 20.76 12.66
CA ASP A 150 -9.24 19.63 13.33
C ASP A 150 -8.22 18.91 12.42
N LEU A 151 -8.34 19.05 11.09
CA LEU A 151 -7.37 18.58 10.11
C LEU A 151 -6.01 19.27 10.25
N ASN A 152 -5.95 20.47 10.84
CA ASN A 152 -4.66 21.10 11.17
C ASN A 152 -3.84 20.25 12.16
N ARG A 153 -4.50 19.51 13.06
CA ARG A 153 -3.80 18.60 13.98
C ARG A 153 -3.19 17.41 13.23
N LEU A 154 -3.90 16.89 12.24
CA LEU A 154 -3.38 15.86 11.34
C LEU A 154 -2.15 16.39 10.59
N ARG A 155 -2.27 17.58 9.97
CA ARG A 155 -1.17 18.23 9.24
C ARG A 155 0.07 18.38 10.12
N LEU A 156 -0.08 18.90 11.33
CA LEU A 156 1.03 19.08 12.26
C LEU A 156 1.69 17.75 12.65
N ARG A 157 0.90 16.68 12.83
CA ARG A 157 1.44 15.34 13.09
C ARG A 157 2.22 14.80 11.89
N LEU A 158 1.68 14.92 10.68
CA LEU A 158 2.32 14.51 9.43
C LEU A 158 3.57 15.33 9.07
N GLN A 159 3.71 16.55 9.59
CA GLN A 159 4.92 17.36 9.42
C GLN A 159 5.98 17.02 10.46
N ARG A 160 5.57 16.68 11.68
CA ARG A 160 6.48 16.36 12.78
C ARG A 160 7.11 14.98 12.62
N PHE A 161 6.31 13.98 12.26
CA PHE A 161 6.84 12.76 11.67
C PHE A 161 7.19 13.15 10.24
N ASN A 162 8.47 13.21 9.86
CA ASN A 162 8.81 13.27 8.44
C ASN A 162 8.32 11.95 7.81
N VAL A 163 7.03 11.89 7.45
CA VAL A 163 6.32 10.63 7.20
C VAL A 163 6.93 9.88 6.03
N THR A 164 7.39 10.62 5.02
CA THR A 164 8.16 10.10 3.89
C THR A 164 9.42 9.41 4.39
N ASP A 165 10.22 10.09 5.20
CA ASP A 165 11.46 9.55 5.75
C ASP A 165 11.21 8.40 6.75
N TYR A 166 10.18 8.50 7.59
CA TYR A 166 9.80 7.48 8.57
C TYR A 166 9.37 6.19 7.89
N ILE A 167 8.50 6.27 6.89
CA ILE A 167 8.03 5.09 6.13
C ILE A 167 9.19 4.47 5.35
N LEU A 168 10.07 5.30 4.78
CA LEU A 168 11.25 4.82 4.07
C LEU A 168 12.33 4.25 5.02
N ARG A 169 12.38 4.67 6.29
CA ARG A 169 13.38 4.26 7.30
C ARG A 169 12.92 3.21 8.31
N GLN A 170 11.63 3.06 8.62
CA GLN A 170 11.09 2.02 9.52
C GLN A 170 11.13 0.61 8.93
N ARG A 171 12.03 0.37 7.98
CA ARG A 171 12.38 -0.95 7.52
C ARG A 171 12.75 -1.79 8.74
N PRO A 172 11.99 -2.84 9.06
CA PRO A 172 12.57 -3.94 9.80
C PRO A 172 13.61 -4.56 8.87
N GLU A 173 14.82 -4.04 8.90
CA GLU A 173 15.98 -4.67 8.28
C GLU A 173 16.30 -5.94 9.10
N PRO A 174 16.82 -7.01 8.45
CA PRO A 174 17.97 -6.87 7.61
C PRO A 174 17.62 -7.11 6.14
N ASN A 175 18.00 -6.12 5.35
CA ASN A 175 18.37 -6.14 3.95
C ASN A 175 17.30 -5.66 2.97
N GLY A 176 17.15 -4.34 2.80
CA GLY A 176 16.44 -3.67 1.71
C GLY A 176 16.84 -2.21 1.48
N SER A 177 17.01 -1.77 0.23
CA SER A 177 17.31 -0.39 -0.21
C SER A 177 16.17 0.11 -1.10
N PRO A 178 15.77 1.40 -1.02
CA PRO A 178 14.62 1.89 -1.77
C PRO A 178 15.00 2.16 -3.24
N ILE A 179 14.02 2.01 -4.12
CA ILE A 179 13.92 2.72 -5.39
C ILE A 179 12.67 3.59 -5.28
#